data_AF-A0AAW1I8A5-F1
#
_entry.id   AF-A0AAW1I8A5-F1
#
_cell.length_a   1.000
_cell.length_b   1.000
_cell.length_c   1.000
_cell.angle_alpha   90.00
_cell.angle_beta   90.00
_cell.angle_gamma   90.00
#
_symmetry.space_group_name_H-M   'P 1'
#
loop_
_entity.id
_entity.type
_entity.pdbx_description
1 polymer ?
#
loop_
_entity_poly.entity_id
_entity_poly.type
_entity_poly.pdbx_seq_one_letter_code
_entity_poly.pdbx_strand_id
1 'polypeptide(L)'
;MRWVLFLQDFNYTLEHRPGTRMNHVDALSRVQEVLILEGNTLEQNVTYKQDSDPEVRKIRESLEHQESQFYELRNGLVYRKSRGNLLFVIPETMEYHVMTKYHDEIGHFGLDKMIELITRSYLFPRMRNKIKQYIGNCFKCIAYSPVTGKKEAFLRSIEKGDVPFHTIHIDHV
;
A
#
# COMPACT_ATOMS: atom_id res chain seq x y z
N MET A 1 28.90 -14.20 -2.86
CA MET A 1 29.59 -14.37 -4.17
C MET A 1 31.08 -14.16 -3.97
N ARG A 2 31.90 -15.10 -4.45
CA ARG A 2 33.34 -15.20 -4.15
C ARG A 2 34.13 -14.54 -5.27
N TRP A 3 34.19 -13.20 -5.25
CA TRP A 3 34.88 -12.35 -6.24
C TRP A 3 36.30 -12.81 -6.58
N VAL A 4 36.98 -13.47 -5.65
CA VAL A 4 38.29 -14.09 -5.84
C VAL A 4 38.32 -15.07 -7.02
N LEU A 5 37.28 -15.89 -7.22
CA LEU A 5 37.24 -16.84 -8.34
C LEU A 5 37.06 -16.14 -9.69
N PHE A 6 36.31 -15.03 -9.72
CA PHE A 6 36.10 -14.25 -10.93
C PHE A 6 37.36 -13.47 -11.35
N LEU A 7 38.09 -12.92 -10.37
CA LEU A 7 39.30 -12.15 -10.64
C LEU A 7 40.49 -13.02 -11.05
N GLN A 8 40.45 -14.33 -10.77
CA GLN A 8 41.52 -15.27 -11.11
C GLN A 8 41.70 -15.43 -12.63
N ASP A 9 40.65 -15.21 -13.42
CA ASP A 9 40.69 -15.33 -14.88
C ASP A 9 41.37 -14.12 -15.58
N PHE A 10 41.76 -13.08 -14.81
CA PHE A 10 42.35 -11.86 -15.36
C PHE A 10 43.79 -11.66 -14.89
N ASN A 11 44.63 -11.13 -15.77
CA ASN A 11 45.93 -10.58 -15.38
C ASN A 11 45.72 -9.14 -14.86
N TYR A 12 45.97 -8.90 -13.58
CA TYR A 12 45.83 -7.58 -12.97
C TYR A 12 47.03 -7.20 -12.12
N THR A 13 47.29 -5.90 -12.02
CA THR A 13 48.30 -5.32 -11.13
C THR A 13 47.59 -4.56 -10.01
N LEU A 14 47.92 -4.88 -8.76
CA LEU A 14 47.38 -4.18 -7.60
C LEU A 14 48.15 -2.87 -7.39
N GLU A 15 47.48 -1.74 -7.59
CA GLU A 15 48.02 -0.42 -7.27
C GLU A 15 47.37 0.14 -6.00
N HIS A 16 48.18 0.41 -4.99
CA HIS A 16 47.72 1.09 -3.78
C HIS A 16 47.48 2.58 -4.07
N ARG A 17 46.26 3.05 -3.81
CA ARG A 17 45.91 4.48 -3.87
C ARG A 17 45.88 5.05 -2.45
N PRO A 18 46.74 6.04 -2.13
CA PRO A 18 46.71 6.70 -0.83
C PRO A 18 45.33 7.33 -0.55
N GLY A 19 44.85 7.21 0.69
CA GLY A 19 43.53 7.72 1.10
C GLY A 19 43.31 9.22 0.83
N THR A 20 44.38 10.01 0.81
CA THR A 20 44.38 11.44 0.45
C THR A 20 43.89 11.73 -0.98
N ARG A 21 43.94 10.73 -1.87
CA ARG A 21 43.39 10.81 -3.25
C ARG A 21 41.97 10.26 -3.36
N MET A 22 41.40 9.75 -2.27
CA MET A 22 40.07 9.11 -2.21
C MET A 22 39.23 9.69 -1.07
N ASN A 23 39.35 10.99 -0.79
CA ASN A 23 38.64 11.67 0.31
C ASN A 23 37.12 11.44 0.28
N HIS A 24 36.51 11.27 -0.90
CA HIS A 24 35.08 10.97 -1.04
C HIS A 24 34.72 9.55 -0.57
N VAL A 25 35.60 8.57 -0.78
CA VAL A 25 35.43 7.19 -0.31
C VAL A 25 35.74 7.09 1.18
N ASP A 26 36.76 7.81 1.64
CA ASP A 26 37.15 7.88 3.05
C ASP A 26 36.03 8.50 3.91
N ALA A 27 35.35 9.54 3.40
CA ALA A 27 34.15 10.09 4.03
C ALA A 27 33.04 9.04 4.20
N LEU A 28 32.74 8.24 3.16
CA LEU A 28 31.72 7.19 3.24
C LEU A 28 32.10 6.02 4.15
N SER A 29 33.39 5.69 4.23
CA SER A 29 33.89 4.62 5.13
C SER A 29 33.92 5.03 6.60
N ARG A 30 33.96 6.34 6.90
CA ARG A 30 34.03 6.90 8.26
C ARG A 30 32.69 7.39 8.79
N VAL A 31 31.68 7.49 7.94
CA VAL A 31 30.30 7.78 8.34
C VAL A 31 29.73 6.54 9.01
N GLN A 32 29.79 6.54 10.35
CA GLN A 32 29.21 5.47 11.20
C GLN A 32 27.68 5.56 11.27
N GLU A 33 27.11 6.72 10.93
CA GLU A 33 25.69 6.95 10.77
C GLU A 33 25.42 7.30 9.30
N VAL A 34 25.08 6.30 8.49
CA VAL A 34 24.37 6.58 7.23
C VAL A 34 23.14 7.38 7.64
N LEU A 35 23.11 8.67 7.30
CA LEU A 35 21.87 9.42 7.29
C LEU A 35 20.99 8.70 6.27
N ILE A 36 20.19 7.75 6.75
CA ILE A 36 19.02 7.31 6.04
C ILE A 36 18.18 8.57 6.00
N LEU A 37 18.23 9.28 4.87
CA LEU A 37 17.13 10.13 4.48
C LEU A 37 15.96 9.17 4.33
N GLU A 38 15.29 8.86 5.45
CA GLU A 38 13.97 8.26 5.43
C GLU A 38 13.16 9.24 4.61
N GLY A 39 12.96 8.91 3.33
CA GLY A 39 12.38 9.83 2.36
C GLY A 39 11.12 10.41 2.97
N ASN A 40 11.08 11.74 3.12
CA ASN A 40 10.05 12.53 3.82
C ASN A 40 8.98 11.66 4.46
N THR A 41 9.12 11.42 5.77
CA THR A 41 8.12 10.73 6.57
C THR A 41 6.72 11.15 6.13
N LEU A 42 5.82 10.19 5.97
CA LEU A 42 4.45 10.41 5.47
C LEU A 42 3.83 11.64 6.15
N GLU A 43 4.10 11.81 7.44
CA GLU A 43 3.72 12.96 8.25
C GLU A 43 4.14 14.34 7.68
N GLN A 44 5.37 14.51 7.17
CA GLN A 44 5.88 15.80 6.67
C GLN A 44 5.24 16.23 5.33
N ASN A 45 5.02 15.28 4.42
CA ASN A 45 4.33 15.56 3.15
C ASN A 45 2.84 15.87 3.36
N VAL A 46 2.25 15.41 4.46
CA VAL A 46 0.81 15.48 4.66
C VAL A 46 0.37 16.83 5.25
N THR A 47 1.25 17.57 5.95
CA THR A 47 0.94 18.94 6.43
C THR A 47 0.59 19.88 5.28
N TYR A 48 1.40 19.89 4.23
CA TYR A 48 1.14 20.71 3.03
C TYR A 48 -0.13 20.25 2.29
N LYS A 49 -0.35 18.94 2.23
CA LYS A 49 -1.48 18.36 1.48
C LYS A 49 -2.83 18.50 2.21
N GLN A 50 -2.86 18.56 3.54
CA GLN A 50 -4.08 18.92 4.28
C GLN A 50 -4.53 20.34 3.98
N ASP A 51 -3.59 21.27 3.81
CA ASP A 51 -3.90 22.67 3.51
C ASP A 51 -4.59 22.84 2.15
N SER A 52 -4.20 21.98 1.19
CA SER A 52 -4.75 21.97 -0.16
C SER A 52 -6.11 21.23 -0.27
N ASP A 53 -6.53 20.49 0.75
CA ASP A 53 -7.76 19.69 0.72
C ASP A 53 -8.98 20.52 1.19
N PRO A 54 -9.97 20.79 0.32
CA PRO A 54 -11.10 21.65 0.66
C PRO A 54 -11.94 21.15 1.83
N GLU A 55 -12.07 19.83 2.00
CA GLU A 55 -12.90 19.25 3.05
C GLU A 55 -12.17 19.28 4.39
N VAL A 56 -10.88 18.94 4.39
CA VAL A 56 -10.05 19.04 5.60
C VAL A 56 -9.88 20.48 6.04
N ARG A 57 -9.79 21.43 5.09
CA ARG A 57 -9.70 22.87 5.37
C ARG A 57 -10.95 23.38 6.08
N LYS A 58 -12.15 23.01 5.63
CA LYS A 58 -13.40 23.36 6.33
C LYS A 58 -13.42 22.86 7.78
N ILE A 59 -12.95 21.63 8.00
CA ILE A 59 -12.86 21.05 9.34
C ILE A 59 -11.86 21.85 10.17
N ARG A 60 -10.68 22.17 9.63
CA ARG A 60 -9.67 23.00 10.29
C ARG A 60 -10.24 24.37 10.69
N GLU A 61 -10.83 25.09 9.75
CA GLU A 61 -11.40 26.43 9.99
C GLU A 61 -12.48 26.38 11.09
N SER A 62 -13.33 25.34 11.09
CA SER A 62 -14.32 25.16 12.16
C SER A 62 -13.68 24.93 13.53
N LEU A 63 -12.57 24.19 13.59
CA LEU A 63 -11.85 23.88 14.82
C LEU A 63 -11.08 25.07 15.41
N GLU A 64 -10.73 26.06 14.59
CA GLU A 64 -10.12 27.32 15.06
C GLU A 64 -11.12 28.19 15.83
N HIS A 65 -12.40 28.08 15.51
CA HIS A 65 -13.47 28.90 16.10
C HIS A 65 -14.25 28.16 17.20
N GLN A 66 -14.33 26.83 17.12
CA GLN A 66 -15.12 26.02 18.04
C GLN A 66 -14.48 24.66 18.29
N GLU A 67 -14.52 24.20 19.55
CA GLU A 67 -14.12 22.83 19.87
C GLU A 67 -15.12 21.80 19.31
N SER A 68 -14.58 20.73 18.71
CA SER A 68 -15.37 19.60 18.24
C SER A 68 -15.24 18.40 19.20
N GLN A 69 -16.36 17.70 19.39
CA GLN A 69 -16.38 16.40 20.06
C GLN A 69 -15.70 15.30 19.21
N PHE A 70 -15.67 15.48 17.88
CA PHE A 70 -15.19 14.44 16.96
C PHE A 70 -13.80 14.70 16.41
N TYR A 71 -13.37 15.97 16.34
CA TYR A 71 -12.08 16.34 15.76
C TYR A 71 -11.23 17.14 16.74
N GLU A 72 -9.92 17.11 16.52
CA GLU A 72 -8.92 17.84 17.30
C GLU A 72 -7.90 18.45 16.33
N LEU A 73 -7.52 19.70 16.60
CA LEU A 73 -6.45 20.37 15.87
C LEU A 73 -5.17 20.30 16.72
N ARG A 74 -4.10 19.71 16.18
CA ARG A 74 -2.78 19.65 16.83
C ARG A 74 -1.70 20.11 15.86
N ASN A 75 -0.93 21.13 16.23
CA ASN A 75 0.15 21.68 15.40
C ASN A 75 -0.32 22.03 13.96
N GLY A 76 -1.54 22.56 13.84
CA GLY A 76 -2.18 22.85 12.55
C GLY A 76 -2.73 21.63 11.80
N LEU A 77 -2.54 20.41 12.29
CA LEU A 77 -3.01 19.19 11.64
C LEU A 77 -4.34 18.72 12.23
N VAL A 78 -5.24 18.25 11.35
CA VAL A 78 -6.56 17.75 11.75
C VAL A 78 -6.50 16.26 12.09
N TYR A 79 -6.96 15.94 13.29
CA TYR A 79 -7.12 14.57 13.79
C TYR A 79 -8.59 14.29 14.13
N ARG A 80 -9.01 13.03 14.02
CA ARG A 80 -10.31 12.56 14.51
C ARG A 80 -10.14 11.81 15.82
N LYS A 81 -10.96 12.17 16.82
CA LYS A 81 -11.11 11.47 18.09
C LYS A 81 -11.88 10.17 17.87
N SER A 82 -11.28 9.03 18.20
CA SER A 82 -11.91 7.72 18.10
C SER A 82 -11.48 6.83 19.27
N ARG A 83 -12.42 6.51 20.16
CA ARG A 83 -12.22 5.59 21.30
C ARG A 83 -10.95 5.87 22.13
N GLY A 84 -10.65 7.15 22.36
CA GLY A 84 -9.46 7.57 23.11
C GLY A 84 -8.18 7.72 22.29
N ASN A 85 -8.20 7.35 21.00
CA ASN A 85 -7.10 7.55 20.07
C ASN A 85 -7.36 8.74 19.14
N LEU A 86 -6.27 9.35 18.68
CA LEU A 86 -6.31 10.39 17.65
C LEU A 86 -5.84 9.82 16.33
N LEU A 87 -6.73 9.83 15.35
CA LEU A 87 -6.48 9.33 14.01
C LEU A 87 -6.22 10.49 13.08
N PHE A 88 -5.08 10.45 12.39
CA PHE A 88 -4.71 11.48 11.45
C PHE A 88 -5.66 11.48 10.24
N VAL A 89 -6.23 12.63 9.88
CA VAL A 89 -7.15 12.72 8.73
C VAL A 89 -6.36 12.84 7.43
N ILE A 90 -6.38 11.80 6.60
CA ILE A 90 -5.64 11.76 5.34
C ILE A 90 -6.38 12.58 4.27
N PRO A 91 -5.69 13.51 3.58
CA PRO A 91 -6.21 14.22 2.40
C PRO A 91 -6.54 13.27 1.25
N GLU A 92 -7.49 13.64 0.39
CA GLU A 92 -7.92 12.80 -0.73
C GLU A 92 -6.76 12.40 -1.66
N THR A 93 -5.83 13.34 -1.90
CA THR A 93 -4.63 13.14 -2.74
C THR A 93 -3.65 12.09 -2.20
N MET A 94 -3.74 11.74 -0.92
CA MET A 94 -2.83 10.81 -0.23
C MET A 94 -3.46 9.46 0.07
N GLU A 95 -4.78 9.32 -0.09
CA GLU A 95 -5.47 8.06 0.19
C GLU A 95 -4.92 6.89 -0.64
N TYR A 96 -4.61 7.14 -1.92
CA TYR A 96 -4.03 6.11 -2.80
C TYR A 96 -2.68 5.63 -2.27
N HIS A 97 -1.79 6.55 -1.87
CA HIS A 97 -0.49 6.19 -1.30
C HIS A 97 -0.63 5.35 -0.03
N VAL A 98 -1.59 5.68 0.84
CA VAL A 98 -1.88 4.87 2.03
C VAL A 98 -2.33 3.47 1.61
N MET A 99 -3.27 3.35 0.67
CA MET A 99 -3.75 2.05 0.20
C MET A 99 -2.62 1.22 -0.45
N THR A 100 -1.77 1.82 -1.28
CA THR A 100 -0.61 1.15 -1.90
C THR A 100 0.37 0.65 -0.86
N LYS A 101 0.74 1.48 0.13
CA LYS A 101 1.64 1.08 1.20
C LYS A 101 1.11 -0.14 1.97
N TYR A 102 -0.15 -0.11 2.39
CA TYR A 102 -0.71 -1.20 3.19
C TYR A 102 -1.07 -2.44 2.38
N HIS A 103 -1.48 -2.31 1.12
CA HIS A 103 -1.92 -3.43 0.28
C HIS A 103 -0.80 -4.06 -0.57
N ASP A 104 0.03 -3.23 -1.20
CA ASP A 104 1.01 -3.70 -2.19
C ASP A 104 2.39 -3.95 -1.56
N GLU A 105 2.78 -3.14 -0.58
CA GLU A 105 4.10 -3.26 0.06
C GLU A 105 4.07 -4.16 1.30
N ILE A 106 3.10 -3.98 2.21
CA ILE A 106 3.02 -4.78 3.44
C ILE A 106 2.38 -6.15 3.16
N GLY A 107 1.32 -6.19 2.36
CA GLY A 107 0.69 -7.44 1.95
C GLY A 107 -0.74 -7.28 1.47
N HIS A 108 -1.15 -8.19 0.58
CA HIS A 108 -2.47 -8.23 -0.07
C HIS A 108 -3.60 -8.62 0.90
N PHE A 109 -3.79 -7.82 1.95
CA PHE A 109 -4.78 -8.07 2.99
C PHE A 109 -6.20 -7.85 2.47
N GLY A 110 -7.13 -8.62 3.02
CA GLY A 110 -8.56 -8.42 2.82
C GLY A 110 -9.07 -7.13 3.46
N LEU A 111 -10.31 -6.77 3.09
CA LEU A 111 -10.94 -5.49 3.46
C LEU A 111 -10.90 -5.18 4.95
N ASP A 112 -11.37 -6.09 5.79
CA ASP A 112 -11.50 -5.81 7.23
C ASP A 112 -10.13 -5.67 7.90
N LYS A 113 -9.12 -6.43 7.43
CA LYS A 113 -7.75 -6.33 7.95
C LYS A 113 -7.07 -5.03 7.54
N MET A 114 -7.27 -4.58 6.30
CA MET A 114 -6.78 -3.26 5.87
C MET A 114 -7.39 -2.13 6.69
N ILE A 115 -8.72 -2.16 6.92
CA ILE A 115 -9.38 -1.16 7.75
C ILE A 115 -8.82 -1.17 9.17
N GLU A 116 -8.64 -2.35 9.76
CA GLU A 116 -8.05 -2.50 11.09
C GLU A 116 -6.65 -1.87 11.16
N LEU A 117 -5.79 -2.13 10.18
CA LEU A 117 -4.41 -1.63 10.16
C LEU A 117 -4.35 -0.11 9.94
N ILE A 118 -5.12 0.40 8.99
CA ILE A 118 -5.13 1.83 8.65
C ILE A 118 -5.75 2.65 9.80
N THR A 119 -6.82 2.15 10.43
CA THR A 119 -7.53 2.84 11.52
C THR A 119 -6.71 2.89 12.83
N ARG A 120 -5.50 2.33 12.88
CA ARG A 120 -4.58 2.53 14.02
C ARG A 120 -3.96 3.92 14.02
N SER A 121 -3.77 4.51 12.85
CA SER A 121 -3.02 5.77 12.69
C SER A 121 -3.76 6.80 11.83
N TYR A 122 -4.58 6.34 10.88
CA TYR A 122 -5.13 7.18 9.82
C TYR A 122 -6.65 7.02 9.68
N LEU A 123 -7.28 8.04 9.11
CA LEU A 123 -8.69 8.05 8.75
C LEU A 123 -8.91 8.90 7.49
N PHE A 124 -9.77 8.47 6.58
CA PHE A 124 -10.27 9.30 5.48
C PHE A 124 -11.75 9.00 5.17
N PRO A 125 -12.46 9.92 4.50
CA PRO A 125 -13.88 9.74 4.18
C PRO A 125 -14.15 8.50 3.33
N ARG A 126 -15.25 7.80 3.64
CA ARG A 126 -15.70 6.59 2.90
C ARG A 126 -14.61 5.51 2.75
N MET A 127 -13.68 5.44 3.70
CA MET A 127 -12.52 4.54 3.68
C MET A 127 -12.87 3.10 3.29
N ARG A 128 -13.89 2.49 3.91
CA ARG A 128 -14.30 1.11 3.60
C ARG A 128 -14.63 0.91 2.12
N ASN A 129 -15.35 1.85 1.50
CA ASN A 129 -15.74 1.74 0.10
C ASN A 129 -14.53 1.92 -0.82
N LYS A 130 -13.68 2.92 -0.52
CA LYS A 130 -12.47 3.19 -1.30
C LYS A 130 -11.48 2.02 -1.24
N ILE A 131 -11.24 1.45 -0.05
CA ILE A 131 -10.41 0.25 0.13
C ILE A 131 -11.01 -0.95 -0.60
N LYS A 132 -12.33 -1.18 -0.47
CA LYS A 132 -13.00 -2.29 -1.17
C LYS A 132 -12.82 -2.19 -2.68
N GLN A 133 -12.97 -0.99 -3.24
CA GLN A 133 -12.76 -0.74 -4.66
C GLN A 133 -11.29 -0.94 -5.05
N TYR A 134 -10.34 -0.49 -4.23
CA TYR A 134 -8.91 -0.67 -4.45
C TYR A 134 -8.54 -2.16 -4.54
N ILE A 135 -8.92 -2.95 -3.52
CA ILE A 135 -8.66 -4.40 -3.49
C ILE A 135 -9.36 -5.09 -4.68
N GLY A 136 -10.60 -4.69 -4.99
CA GLY A 136 -11.37 -5.25 -6.10
C GLY A 136 -10.75 -5.00 -7.48
N ASN A 137 -9.85 -4.02 -7.59
CA ASN A 137 -9.09 -3.70 -8.81
C ASN A 137 -7.66 -4.25 -8.78
N CYS A 138 -7.24 -4.90 -7.69
CA CYS A 138 -5.90 -5.46 -7.59
C CYS A 138 -5.78 -6.74 -8.40
N PHE A 139 -4.99 -6.70 -9.49
CA PHE A 139 -4.78 -7.84 -10.37
C PHE A 139 -4.29 -9.09 -9.62
N LYS A 140 -3.32 -8.93 -8.70
CA LYS A 140 -2.78 -10.05 -7.91
C LYS A 140 -3.87 -10.68 -7.04
N CYS A 141 -4.68 -9.86 -6.36
CA CYS A 141 -5.80 -10.38 -5.58
C CYS A 141 -6.82 -11.09 -6.48
N ILE A 142 -7.18 -10.53 -7.62
CA ILE A 142 -8.14 -11.16 -8.55
C ILE A 142 -7.62 -12.51 -9.04
N ALA A 143 -6.34 -12.60 -9.41
CA ALA A 143 -5.75 -13.80 -9.97
C ALA A 143 -5.53 -14.93 -8.94
N TYR A 144 -5.17 -14.58 -7.70
CA TYR A 144 -4.72 -15.56 -6.70
C TYR A 144 -5.69 -15.74 -5.53
N SER A 145 -6.74 -14.94 -5.40
CA SER A 145 -7.71 -15.13 -4.32
C SER A 145 -8.49 -16.43 -4.52
N PRO A 146 -8.77 -17.18 -3.44
CA PRO A 146 -9.62 -18.36 -3.54
C PRO A 146 -11.00 -17.96 -4.06
N VAL A 147 -11.51 -18.75 -5.01
CA VAL A 147 -12.88 -18.55 -5.54
C VAL A 147 -13.85 -18.66 -4.38
N THR A 148 -14.52 -17.55 -4.10
CA THR A 148 -15.55 -17.44 -3.07
C THR A 148 -16.89 -17.35 -3.78
N GLY A 149 -17.80 -18.27 -3.48
CA GLY A 149 -19.08 -18.36 -4.19
C GLY A 149 -19.72 -19.72 -4.03
N LYS A 150 -20.85 -19.92 -4.73
CA LYS A 150 -21.45 -21.25 -4.83
C LYS A 150 -20.41 -22.17 -5.47
N LYS A 151 -20.06 -23.24 -4.74
CA LYS A 151 -19.29 -24.34 -5.31
C LYS A 151 -20.06 -24.85 -6.53
N GLU A 152 -19.33 -25.40 -7.49
CA GLU A 152 -19.94 -26.12 -8.61
C GLU A 152 -21.03 -27.04 -8.06
N ALA A 153 -22.25 -26.82 -8.53
CA ALA A 153 -23.39 -27.61 -8.12
C ALA A 153 -23.37 -28.93 -8.90
N PHE A 154 -24.26 -29.86 -8.51
CA PHE A 154 -24.45 -31.07 -9.30
C PHE A 154 -24.74 -30.73 -10.75
N LEU A 155 -24.12 -31.48 -11.66
CA LEU A 155 -24.41 -31.39 -13.09
C LEU A 155 -25.91 -31.56 -13.29
N ARG A 156 -26.53 -30.58 -13.97
CA ARG A 156 -27.91 -30.72 -14.39
C ARG A 156 -27.92 -31.56 -15.66
N SER A 157 -28.21 -32.86 -15.52
CA SER A 157 -28.35 -33.73 -16.68
C SER A 157 -29.42 -33.15 -17.61
N ILE A 158 -29.12 -33.12 -18.91
CA ILE A 158 -30.11 -32.84 -19.94
C ILE A 158 -31.08 -34.04 -19.94
N GLU A 159 -32.38 -33.77 -19.84
CA GLU A 159 -33.40 -34.81 -19.92
C GLU A 159 -33.36 -35.46 -21.31
N LYS A 160 -33.30 -36.79 -21.34
CA LYS A 160 -33.36 -37.54 -22.59
C LYS A 160 -34.82 -37.58 -23.03
N GLY A 161 -35.11 -37.11 -24.24
CA GLY A 161 -36.43 -37.28 -24.84
C GLY A 161 -36.69 -38.74 -25.25
N ASP A 162 -37.96 -39.08 -25.43
CA ASP A 162 -38.42 -40.45 -25.76
C ASP A 162 -38.38 -40.78 -27.26
N VAL A 163 -37.72 -39.95 -28.07
CA VAL A 163 -37.66 -40.10 -29.54
C VAL A 163 -36.23 -40.23 -30.06
N PRO A 164 -36.01 -41.02 -31.12
CA PRO A 164 -34.71 -41.10 -31.77
C PRO A 164 -34.22 -39.73 -32.24
N PHE A 165 -32.91 -39.49 -32.13
CA PHE A 165 -32.26 -38.23 -32.55
C PHE A 165 -32.78 -36.96 -31.86
N HIS A 166 -33.45 -37.08 -30.70
CA HIS A 166 -33.91 -35.93 -29.92
C HIS A 166 -32.78 -34.97 -29.52
N THR A 167 -31.58 -35.50 -29.22
CA THR A 167 -30.40 -34.71 -28.87
C THR A 167 -29.16 -35.39 -29.41
N ILE A 168 -28.34 -34.64 -30.15
CA ILE A 168 -27.08 -35.13 -30.72
C ILE A 168 -25.95 -34.26 -30.15
N HIS A 169 -24.99 -34.89 -29.50
CA HIS A 169 -23.75 -34.25 -29.06
C HIS A 169 -22.62 -34.73 -29.98
N ILE A 170 -21.93 -33.80 -30.64
CA ILE A 170 -20.81 -34.08 -31.53
C ILE A 170 -19.60 -33.37 -30.94
N ASP A 171 -18.50 -34.11 -30.77
CA ASP A 171 -17.22 -33.54 -30.40
C ASP A 171 -16.13 -34.10 -31.34
N HIS A 172 -15.00 -33.41 -31.40
CA HIS A 172 -13.84 -33.79 -32.19
C HIS A 172 -12.68 -34.14 -31.26
N VAL A 173 -11.77 -34.99 -31.73
CA VAL A 173 -10.55 -35.38 -31.03
C VAL A 173 -9.38 -34.57 -31.56
#